data_AF-A0A0F9AT62-F1
#
_entry.id   AF-A0A0F9AT62-F1
#
_cell.length_a   1.000
_cell.length_b   1.000
_cell.length_c   1.000
_cell.angle_alpha   90.00
_cell.angle_beta   90.00
_cell.angle_gamma   90.00
#
_symmetry.space_group_name_H-M   'P 1'
#
loop_
_entity.id
_entity.type
_entity.pdbx_description
1 polymer ?
#
loop_
_entity_poly.entity_id
_entity_poly.type
_entity_poly.pdbx_seq_one_letter_code
_entity_poly.pdbx_strand_id
1 'polypeptide(L)'
;MPIPSPHKDEEKKKFLERCMSDEIMLKDFPDEKQRFAVCNTQWDEKKSIEPEKKEESFSINMNSIKDDLEERRCHDLDEFRFDADKNEITGYAARFNVWSDEIFGFKERIHSGAFSKTIKENDIRLLFNHDPNFILARTVNGTMKLEEDRKGLLYTASLPDTTYAQDLKESIRRGDISQNSFGFRVINDKWKVSDDKNALSERTLTEVKLFDVSPVVFAAYPQTTVKVRSLLKSIDYDPD
;
A
#
# COMPACT_ATOMS: atom_id res chain seq x y z
N MET A 1 30.42 30.63 19.05
CA MET A 1 31.00 29.28 18.95
C MET A 1 29.92 28.37 18.38
N PRO A 2 30.26 27.30 17.64
CA PRO A 2 29.25 26.43 17.02
C PRO A 2 28.49 25.61 18.07
N ILE A 3 27.27 25.16 17.71
CA ILE A 3 26.45 24.26 18.54
C ILE A 3 27.28 23.04 18.97
N PRO A 4 27.18 22.57 20.23
CA PRO A 4 27.96 21.44 20.72
C PRO A 4 27.69 20.16 19.92
N SER A 5 28.72 19.60 19.29
CA SER A 5 28.66 18.30 18.63
C SER A 5 29.16 17.17 19.56
N PRO A 6 28.68 15.94 19.41
CA PRO A 6 29.15 14.83 20.23
C PRO A 6 30.54 14.31 19.84
N HIS A 7 31.33 13.88 20.83
CA HIS A 7 32.67 13.33 20.57
C HIS A 7 32.63 11.84 20.21
N LYS A 8 33.70 11.36 19.54
CA LYS A 8 33.79 10.02 18.93
C LYS A 8 33.43 8.88 19.91
N ASP A 9 33.92 8.95 21.15
CA ASP A 9 33.74 7.91 22.16
C ASP A 9 33.00 8.42 23.42
N GLU A 10 32.19 9.47 23.29
CA GLU A 10 31.38 10.00 24.39
C GLU A 10 30.18 9.08 24.66
N GLU A 11 29.69 9.02 25.90
CA GLU A 11 28.42 8.35 26.18
C GLU A 11 27.27 9.34 25.95
N LYS A 12 26.14 8.87 25.39
CA LYS A 12 24.97 9.73 25.10
C LYS A 12 24.57 10.60 26.28
N LYS A 13 24.57 10.03 27.49
CA LYS A 13 24.22 10.74 28.71
C LYS A 13 25.17 11.92 29.01
N LYS A 14 26.48 11.70 28.86
CA LYS A 14 27.51 12.73 29.10
C LYS A 14 27.42 13.87 28.06
N PHE A 15 27.16 13.51 26.81
CA PHE A 15 26.92 14.50 25.76
C PHE A 15 25.66 15.33 26.03
N LEU A 16 24.54 14.68 26.38
CA LEU A 16 23.29 15.39 26.66
C LEU A 16 23.45 16.33 27.86
N GLU A 17 24.15 15.92 28.92
CA GLU A 17 24.44 16.79 30.06
C GLU A 17 25.23 18.03 29.65
N ARG A 18 26.27 17.88 28.82
CA ARG A 18 27.08 19.00 28.31
C ARG A 18 26.33 19.90 27.32
N CYS A 19 25.57 19.30 26.40
CA CYS A 19 24.80 20.04 25.39
C CYS A 19 23.65 20.83 26.05
N MET A 20 22.97 20.24 27.04
CA MET A 20 21.85 20.90 27.73
C MET A 20 22.30 22.03 28.66
N SER A 21 23.53 21.99 29.14
CA SER A 21 24.12 23.00 30.05
C SER A 21 25.01 24.02 29.34
N ASP A 22 25.15 23.93 28.01
CA ASP A 22 25.96 24.85 27.23
C ASP A 22 25.33 26.25 27.17
N GLU A 23 26.15 27.29 27.36
CA GLU A 23 25.69 28.68 27.44
C GLU A 23 24.98 29.15 26.15
N ILE A 24 25.36 28.63 24.98
CA ILE A 24 24.70 28.97 23.71
C ILE A 24 23.37 28.25 23.61
N MET A 25 23.31 26.99 24.02
CA MET A 25 22.06 26.23 24.07
C MET A 25 21.08 26.82 25.09
N LEU A 26 21.59 27.40 26.18
CA LEU A 26 20.80 28.16 27.16
C LEU A 26 20.21 29.44 26.57
N LYS A 27 20.99 30.14 25.74
CA LYS A 27 20.61 31.41 25.13
C LYS A 27 19.68 31.27 23.92
N ASP A 28 19.97 30.33 23.02
CA ASP A 28 19.29 30.20 21.73
C ASP A 28 18.04 29.31 21.83
N PHE A 29 18.00 28.40 22.82
CA PHE A 29 16.88 27.49 23.03
C PHE A 29 16.41 27.50 24.49
N PRO A 30 15.89 28.62 25.04
CA PRO A 30 15.60 28.78 26.47
C PRO A 30 14.61 27.74 27.02
N ASP A 31 13.71 27.21 26.18
CA ASP A 31 12.82 26.10 26.54
C ASP A 31 13.58 24.76 26.64
N GLU A 32 13.40 24.08 27.77
CA GLU A 32 14.13 22.84 28.09
C GLU A 32 13.77 21.68 27.15
N LYS A 33 12.49 21.56 26.73
CA LYS A 33 12.05 20.47 25.85
C LYS A 33 12.61 20.67 24.44
N GLN A 34 12.59 21.91 23.95
CA GLN A 34 13.14 22.26 22.65
C GLN A 34 14.66 22.05 22.61
N ARG A 35 15.37 22.49 23.65
CA ARG A 35 16.82 22.27 23.79
C ARG A 35 17.17 20.77 23.81
N PHE A 36 16.38 19.98 24.53
CA PHE A 36 16.56 18.52 24.59
C PHE A 36 16.33 17.85 23.24
N ALA A 37 15.35 18.32 22.46
CA ALA A 37 15.13 17.82 21.11
C ALA A 37 16.34 18.10 20.20
N VAL A 38 16.86 19.33 20.21
CA VAL A 38 18.04 19.71 19.40
C VAL A 38 19.28 18.91 19.79
N CYS A 39 19.55 18.76 21.10
CA CYS A 39 20.66 17.95 21.58
C CYS A 39 20.52 16.47 21.19
N ASN A 40 19.31 15.88 21.20
CA ASN A 40 19.14 14.50 20.74
C ASN A 40 19.34 14.34 19.23
N THR A 41 18.85 15.28 18.42
CA THR A 41 19.06 15.24 16.96
C THR A 41 20.55 15.27 16.61
N GLN A 42 21.34 16.12 17.26
CA GLN A 42 22.79 16.17 17.08
C GLN A 42 23.50 14.85 17.44
N TRP A 43 22.98 14.12 18.42
CA TRP A 43 23.49 12.79 18.77
C TRP A 43 23.16 11.74 17.70
N ASP A 44 21.94 11.77 17.18
CA ASP A 44 21.45 10.79 16.20
C ASP A 44 22.08 11.03 14.80
N GLU A 45 22.40 12.27 14.46
CA GLU A 45 23.21 12.65 13.29
C GLU A 45 24.65 12.11 13.37
N LYS A 46 25.24 12.00 14.56
CA LYS A 46 26.57 11.37 14.72
C LYS A 46 26.52 9.86 14.49
N LYS A 47 25.46 9.17 14.94
CA LYS A 47 25.28 7.74 14.70
C LYS A 47 25.17 7.37 13.23
N SER A 48 24.73 8.30 12.39
CA SER A 48 24.64 8.09 10.95
C SER A 48 25.97 8.27 10.20
N ILE A 49 27.04 8.70 10.89
CA ILE A 49 28.37 8.97 10.29
C ILE A 49 29.44 7.93 10.71
N GLU A 50 29.23 7.16 11.78
CA GLU A 50 30.13 6.06 12.16
C GLU A 50 29.71 4.71 11.54
N PRO A 51 30.60 3.99 10.82
CA PRO A 51 30.27 2.68 10.27
C PRO A 51 30.39 1.62 11.37
N GLU A 52 29.32 1.33 12.08
CA GLU A 52 29.25 0.12 12.89
C GLU A 52 29.25 -1.11 11.96
N LYS A 53 30.35 -1.86 11.98
CA LYS A 53 30.37 -3.27 11.60
C LYS A 53 29.42 -4.03 12.52
N LYS A 54 28.18 -4.19 12.10
CA LYS A 54 27.33 -5.31 12.51
C LYS A 54 26.91 -6.04 11.25
N GLU A 55 27.34 -7.29 11.16
CA GLU A 55 26.62 -8.33 10.44
C GLU A 55 25.25 -8.51 11.11
N GLU A 56 24.38 -7.52 10.99
CA GLU A 56 22.96 -7.78 10.91
C GLU A 56 22.71 -7.84 9.41
N SER A 57 22.71 -9.06 8.89
CA SER A 57 21.95 -9.35 7.70
C SER A 57 20.62 -8.62 7.84
N PHE A 58 20.36 -7.66 6.96
CA PHE A 58 19.01 -7.18 6.71
C PHE A 58 18.24 -8.37 6.11
N SER A 59 18.02 -9.38 6.94
CA SER A 59 16.89 -10.26 6.80
C SER A 59 15.72 -9.33 7.07
N ILE A 60 15.26 -8.68 6.00
CA ILE A 60 13.84 -8.44 5.86
C ILE A 60 13.24 -9.78 6.25
N ASN A 61 12.60 -9.83 7.41
CA ASN A 61 11.85 -11.01 7.77
C ASN A 61 10.72 -11.04 6.74
N MET A 62 10.94 -11.72 5.60
CA MET A 62 9.95 -11.83 4.53
C MET A 62 8.67 -12.47 5.04
N ASN A 63 8.70 -13.10 6.22
CA ASN A 63 7.49 -13.57 6.91
C ASN A 63 6.66 -12.45 7.55
N SER A 64 7.21 -11.27 7.88
CA SER A 64 6.42 -10.15 8.41
C SER A 64 5.74 -9.32 7.31
N ILE A 65 6.22 -9.36 6.06
CA ILE A 65 5.58 -8.71 4.90
C ILE A 65 4.31 -9.47 4.47
N LYS A 66 4.24 -10.78 4.74
CA LYS A 66 3.12 -11.64 4.30
C LYS A 66 1.79 -11.36 5.01
N ASP A 67 1.79 -10.64 6.14
CA ASP A 67 0.56 -10.38 6.90
C ASP A 67 -0.15 -9.06 6.52
N ASP A 68 0.49 -8.22 5.71
CA ASP A 68 -0.06 -6.93 5.30
C ASP A 68 -1.14 -7.10 4.22
N LEU A 69 -2.19 -6.27 4.34
CA LEU A 69 -3.19 -6.10 3.29
C LEU A 69 -2.57 -5.20 2.23
N GLU A 70 -2.44 -5.74 1.02
CA GLU A 70 -1.97 -5.04 -0.16
C GLU A 70 -3.16 -4.67 -1.04
N GLU A 71 -3.08 -3.51 -1.70
CA GLU A 71 -4.03 -3.06 -2.72
C GLU A 71 -3.26 -2.85 -4.02
N ARG A 72 -3.85 -3.22 -5.16
CA ARG A 72 -3.28 -2.97 -6.49
C ARG A 72 -4.34 -2.46 -7.43
N ARG A 73 -4.00 -1.41 -8.16
CA ARG A 73 -4.86 -0.74 -9.13
C ARG A 73 -4.45 -1.10 -10.55
N CYS A 74 -5.43 -1.34 -11.41
CA CYS A 74 -5.27 -1.62 -12.83
C CYS A 74 -5.86 -0.46 -13.64
N HIS A 75 -5.04 0.08 -14.55
CA HIS A 75 -5.37 1.28 -15.32
C HIS A 75 -6.17 1.00 -16.60
N ASP A 76 -6.38 -0.26 -16.99
CA ASP A 76 -6.92 -0.58 -18.31
C ASP A 76 -8.44 -0.38 -18.40
N LEU A 77 -8.81 0.61 -19.20
CA LEU A 77 -10.17 1.08 -19.49
C LEU A 77 -10.90 0.19 -20.51
N ASP A 78 -10.16 -0.58 -21.31
CA ASP A 78 -10.69 -1.22 -22.53
C ASP A 78 -11.75 -2.29 -22.27
N GLU A 79 -11.92 -2.73 -21.01
CA GLU A 79 -12.71 -3.90 -20.67
C GLU A 79 -13.71 -3.68 -19.54
N PHE A 80 -13.87 -2.44 -19.07
CA PHE A 80 -14.93 -2.10 -18.13
C PHE A 80 -16.23 -1.78 -18.88
N ARG A 81 -17.24 -2.63 -18.71
CA ARG A 81 -18.49 -2.59 -19.47
C ARG A 81 -19.68 -2.53 -18.55
N PHE A 82 -20.62 -1.65 -18.86
CA PHE A 82 -21.94 -1.62 -18.25
C PHE A 82 -22.98 -2.08 -19.27
N ASP A 83 -23.73 -3.13 -18.93
CA ASP A 83 -24.90 -3.59 -19.68
C ASP A 83 -26.16 -3.03 -19.00
N ALA A 84 -26.72 -1.99 -19.63
CA ALA A 84 -27.90 -1.29 -19.11
C ALA A 84 -29.16 -2.18 -19.08
N ASP A 85 -29.29 -3.11 -20.03
CA ASP A 85 -30.46 -3.99 -20.13
C ASP A 85 -30.47 -5.04 -19.03
N LYS A 86 -29.29 -5.48 -18.59
CA LYS A 86 -29.14 -6.48 -17.52
C LYS A 86 -28.88 -5.88 -16.13
N ASN A 87 -28.63 -4.57 -16.05
CA ASN A 87 -28.15 -3.91 -14.83
C ASN A 87 -26.87 -4.59 -14.27
N GLU A 88 -25.97 -4.93 -15.19
CA GLU A 88 -24.73 -5.65 -14.88
C GLU A 88 -23.51 -4.82 -15.23
N ILE A 89 -22.49 -4.89 -14.37
CA ILE A 89 -21.14 -4.40 -14.69
C ILE A 89 -20.19 -5.58 -14.86
N THR A 90 -19.29 -5.45 -15.82
CA THR A 90 -18.21 -6.39 -16.08
C THR A 90 -16.89 -5.64 -16.10
N GLY A 91 -15.87 -6.22 -15.48
CA GLY A 91 -14.56 -5.60 -15.40
C GLY A 91 -13.45 -6.60 -15.10
N TYR A 92 -12.22 -6.22 -15.44
CA TYR A 92 -11.03 -6.95 -15.00
C TYR A 92 -10.47 -6.26 -13.76
N ALA A 93 -10.52 -6.95 -12.63
CA ALA A 93 -9.91 -6.47 -11.39
C ALA A 93 -8.37 -6.49 -11.47
N ALA A 94 -7.81 -7.44 -12.22
CA ALA A 94 -6.37 -7.60 -12.40
C ALA A 94 -6.05 -8.18 -13.77
N ARG A 95 -4.89 -7.83 -14.34
CA ARG A 95 -4.34 -8.45 -15.57
C ARG A 95 -3.19 -9.41 -15.25
N PHE A 96 -3.11 -10.51 -15.98
CA PHE A 96 -2.07 -11.50 -15.82
C PHE A 96 -0.85 -11.22 -16.70
N ASN A 97 0.32 -11.52 -16.15
CA ASN A 97 1.61 -11.51 -16.82
C ASN A 97 2.02 -10.16 -17.44
N VAL A 98 1.37 -9.07 -17.01
CA VAL A 98 1.74 -7.69 -17.35
C VAL A 98 2.54 -7.12 -16.17
N TRP A 99 3.65 -6.44 -16.48
CA TRP A 99 4.42 -5.73 -15.47
C TRP A 99 3.68 -4.45 -15.06
N SER A 100 3.64 -4.20 -13.76
CA SER A 100 3.23 -2.91 -13.20
C SER A 100 4.22 -1.82 -13.55
N ASP A 101 3.82 -0.58 -13.31
CA ASP A 101 4.76 0.52 -13.10
C ASP A 101 5.73 0.20 -11.94
N GLU A 102 6.77 1.01 -11.80
CA GLU A 102 7.69 0.89 -10.67
C GLU A 102 6.95 1.15 -9.36
N ILE A 103 7.03 0.17 -8.46
CA ILE A 103 6.48 0.18 -7.12
C ILE A 103 7.67 0.07 -6.17
N PHE A 104 8.03 1.14 -5.47
CA PHE A 104 9.06 1.13 -4.42
C PHE A 104 10.38 0.41 -4.82
N GLY A 105 10.89 0.65 -6.04
CA GLY A 105 12.15 0.06 -6.53
C GLY A 105 12.03 -1.35 -7.12
N PHE A 106 10.83 -1.86 -7.32
CA PHE A 106 10.58 -3.11 -8.04
C PHE A 106 9.41 -2.97 -9.01
N LYS A 107 9.27 -3.94 -9.92
CA LYS A 107 8.06 -4.11 -10.74
C LYS A 107 7.41 -5.45 -10.40
N GLU A 108 6.09 -5.48 -10.46
CA GLU A 108 5.29 -6.65 -10.08
C GLU A 108 4.48 -7.15 -11.27
N ARG A 109 4.25 -8.45 -11.33
CA ARG A 109 3.25 -9.05 -12.22
C ARG A 109 2.48 -10.14 -11.50
N ILE A 110 1.31 -10.46 -12.01
CA ILE A 110 0.43 -11.49 -11.45
C ILE A 110 0.45 -12.70 -12.36
N HIS A 111 0.80 -13.86 -11.82
CA HIS A 111 0.78 -15.11 -12.58
C HIS A 111 -0.66 -15.56 -12.83
N SER A 112 -0.94 -16.10 -14.02
CA SER A 112 -2.23 -16.75 -14.30
C SER A 112 -2.46 -17.92 -13.32
N GLY A 113 -3.57 -17.94 -12.61
CA GLY A 113 -3.79 -18.92 -11.54
C GLY A 113 -3.55 -18.38 -10.13
N ALA A 114 -3.04 -17.15 -9.98
CA ALA A 114 -2.79 -16.57 -8.67
C ALA A 114 -4.06 -16.41 -7.81
N PHE A 115 -5.24 -16.33 -8.44
CA PHE A 115 -6.54 -16.21 -7.76
C PHE A 115 -7.35 -17.53 -7.77
N SER A 116 -6.89 -18.56 -8.48
CA SER A 116 -7.62 -19.84 -8.67
C SER A 116 -8.15 -20.46 -7.38
N LYS A 117 -7.42 -20.32 -6.27
CA LYS A 117 -7.80 -20.84 -4.96
C LYS A 117 -8.77 -19.90 -4.23
N THR A 118 -8.44 -18.61 -4.17
CA THR A 118 -9.23 -17.63 -3.40
C THR A 118 -10.64 -17.44 -3.95
N ILE A 119 -10.84 -17.51 -5.26
CA ILE A 119 -12.18 -17.44 -5.88
C ILE A 119 -13.09 -18.59 -5.42
N LYS A 120 -12.52 -19.75 -5.10
CA LYS A 120 -13.28 -20.95 -4.67
C LYS A 120 -13.53 -20.97 -3.16
N GLU A 121 -12.59 -20.46 -2.37
CA GLU A 121 -12.57 -20.61 -0.92
C GLU A 121 -13.05 -19.38 -0.16
N ASN A 122 -13.08 -18.20 -0.80
CA ASN A 122 -13.35 -16.94 -0.13
C ASN A 122 -14.59 -16.24 -0.66
N ASP A 123 -15.21 -15.52 0.26
CA ASP A 123 -16.35 -14.67 0.00
C ASP A 123 -15.86 -13.26 -0.31
N ILE A 124 -15.91 -12.90 -1.60
CA ILE A 124 -15.33 -11.68 -2.16
C ILE A 124 -16.44 -10.65 -2.38
N ARG A 125 -16.17 -9.41 -2.00
CA ARG A 125 -17.07 -8.28 -2.19
C ARG A 125 -16.62 -7.48 -3.41
N LEU A 126 -17.58 -6.94 -4.14
CA LEU A 126 -17.38 -5.81 -5.03
C LEU A 126 -17.75 -4.55 -4.25
N LEU A 127 -16.80 -3.64 -4.06
CA LEU A 127 -17.01 -2.39 -3.35
C LEU A 127 -16.77 -1.22 -4.29
N PHE A 128 -17.21 -0.03 -3.94
CA PHE A 128 -16.71 1.19 -4.55
C PHE A 128 -15.56 1.74 -3.71
N ASN A 129 -14.41 2.07 -4.34
CA ASN A 129 -13.24 2.64 -3.66
C ASN A 129 -12.72 1.82 -2.45
N HIS A 130 -12.87 0.50 -2.45
CA HIS A 130 -12.54 -0.36 -1.29
C HIS A 130 -13.27 0.01 0.02
N ASP A 131 -14.33 0.80 -0.06
CA ASP A 131 -15.07 1.26 1.12
C ASP A 131 -16.20 0.27 1.45
N PRO A 132 -16.16 -0.39 2.63
CA PRO A 132 -17.18 -1.36 3.03
C PRO A 132 -18.57 -0.76 3.22
N ASN A 133 -18.72 0.57 3.23
CA ASN A 133 -20.03 1.24 3.25
C ASN A 133 -20.72 1.25 1.88
N PHE A 134 -19.97 1.07 0.79
CA PHE A 134 -20.48 1.11 -0.58
C PHE A 134 -20.38 -0.27 -1.25
N ILE A 135 -21.17 -1.23 -0.75
CA ILE A 135 -21.18 -2.61 -1.25
C ILE A 135 -22.01 -2.73 -2.53
N LEU A 136 -21.37 -3.16 -3.61
CA LEU A 136 -22.01 -3.32 -4.91
C LEU A 136 -22.45 -4.75 -5.20
N ALA A 137 -21.66 -5.75 -4.82
CA ALA A 137 -22.03 -7.15 -5.04
C ALA A 137 -21.16 -8.08 -4.20
N ARG A 138 -21.46 -9.39 -4.24
CA ARG A 138 -20.71 -10.39 -3.48
C ARG A 138 -20.81 -11.77 -4.15
N THR A 139 -19.80 -12.62 -3.95
CA THR A 139 -19.80 -13.97 -4.55
C THR A 139 -20.77 -14.93 -3.89
N VAL A 140 -20.84 -14.96 -2.55
CA VAL A 140 -21.60 -15.98 -1.81
C VAL A 140 -23.12 -15.92 -2.03
N ASN A 141 -23.67 -14.73 -2.30
CA ASN A 141 -25.10 -14.54 -2.58
C ASN A 141 -25.41 -14.53 -4.08
N GLY A 142 -24.42 -14.80 -4.94
CA GLY A 142 -24.59 -14.91 -6.38
C GLY A 142 -24.78 -13.60 -7.13
N THR A 143 -24.65 -12.43 -6.48
CA THR A 143 -24.75 -11.14 -7.18
C THR A 143 -23.47 -10.76 -7.93
N MET A 144 -22.37 -11.47 -7.67
CA MET A 144 -21.13 -11.38 -8.45
C MET A 144 -20.60 -12.76 -8.79
N LYS A 145 -20.09 -12.90 -10.01
CA LYS A 145 -19.25 -13.99 -10.45
C LYS A 145 -17.81 -13.49 -10.65
N LEU A 146 -16.83 -14.24 -10.16
CA LEU A 146 -15.41 -14.02 -10.39
C LEU A 146 -14.82 -15.22 -11.13
N GLU A 147 -14.05 -14.97 -12.19
CA GLU A 147 -13.40 -16.01 -12.99
C GLU A 147 -12.01 -15.54 -13.44
N GLU A 148 -11.08 -16.48 -13.57
CA GLU A 148 -9.82 -16.23 -14.27
C GLU A 148 -9.97 -16.62 -15.73
N ASP A 149 -9.50 -15.77 -16.63
CA ASP A 149 -9.36 -16.09 -18.04
C ASP A 149 -7.92 -15.85 -18.54
N ARG A 150 -7.72 -15.85 -19.86
CA ARG A 150 -6.40 -15.64 -20.46
C ARG A 150 -5.82 -14.24 -20.21
N LYS A 151 -6.67 -13.25 -19.93
CA LYS A 151 -6.29 -11.85 -19.72
C LYS A 151 -6.08 -11.54 -18.25
N GLY A 152 -6.93 -12.05 -17.37
CA GLY A 152 -6.95 -11.58 -15.99
C GLY A 152 -8.04 -12.16 -15.11
N LEU A 153 -8.27 -11.48 -13.98
CA LEU A 153 -9.36 -11.73 -13.05
C LEU A 153 -10.60 -10.93 -13.49
N LEU A 154 -11.53 -11.61 -14.16
CA LEU A 154 -12.80 -11.05 -14.62
C LEU A 154 -13.84 -11.13 -13.50
N TYR A 155 -14.59 -10.05 -13.32
CA TYR A 155 -15.84 -10.08 -12.57
C TYR A 155 -17.02 -9.65 -13.43
N THR A 156 -18.17 -10.25 -13.15
CA THR A 156 -19.49 -9.80 -13.63
C THR A 156 -20.41 -9.70 -12.43
N ALA A 157 -21.06 -8.55 -12.26
CA ALA A 157 -21.88 -8.29 -11.08
C ALA A 157 -23.19 -7.58 -11.43
N SER A 158 -24.27 -8.06 -10.85
CA SER A 158 -25.58 -7.39 -10.86
C SER A 158 -25.58 -6.33 -9.75
N LEU A 159 -25.80 -5.08 -10.14
CA LEU A 159 -25.75 -3.96 -9.20
C LEU A 159 -27.05 -3.80 -8.41
N PRO A 160 -27.00 -3.44 -7.11
CA PRO A 160 -28.19 -3.20 -6.31
C PRO A 160 -28.90 -1.94 -6.79
N ASP A 161 -30.18 -1.85 -6.48
CA ASP A 161 -30.97 -0.64 -6.76
C ASP A 161 -30.82 0.39 -5.63
N THR A 162 -29.57 0.78 -5.33
CA THR A 162 -29.23 1.83 -4.37
C THR A 162 -28.78 3.08 -5.11
N THR A 163 -28.99 4.25 -4.51
CA THR A 163 -28.61 5.53 -5.14
C THR A 163 -27.14 5.57 -5.54
N TYR A 164 -26.22 5.16 -4.67
CA TYR A 164 -24.79 5.17 -4.99
C TYR A 164 -24.42 4.20 -6.12
N ALA A 165 -25.12 3.07 -6.27
CA ALA A 165 -24.87 2.16 -7.38
C ALA A 165 -25.42 2.74 -8.71
N GLN A 166 -26.52 3.51 -8.65
CA GLN A 166 -27.03 4.27 -9.80
C GLN A 166 -26.06 5.39 -10.21
N ASP A 167 -25.56 6.16 -9.24
CA ASP A 167 -24.58 7.24 -9.49
C ASP A 167 -23.26 6.69 -10.03
N LEU A 168 -22.81 5.53 -9.52
CA LEU A 168 -21.65 4.83 -10.01
C LEU A 168 -21.87 4.41 -11.47
N LYS A 169 -23.02 3.81 -11.83
CA LYS A 169 -23.33 3.46 -13.22
C LYS A 169 -23.23 4.65 -14.17
N GLU A 170 -23.77 5.79 -13.76
CA GLU A 170 -23.70 7.01 -14.58
C GLU A 170 -22.25 7.52 -14.71
N SER A 171 -21.49 7.51 -13.63
CA SER A 171 -20.07 7.89 -13.63
C SER A 171 -19.24 6.98 -14.53
N ILE A 172 -19.56 5.68 -14.56
CA ILE A 172 -18.94 4.70 -15.45
C ILE A 172 -19.31 4.97 -16.90
N ARG A 173 -20.61 5.15 -17.19
CA ARG A 173 -21.14 5.42 -18.53
C ARG A 173 -20.53 6.68 -19.13
N ARG A 174 -20.30 7.70 -18.30
CA ARG A 174 -19.64 8.96 -18.68
C ARG A 174 -18.12 8.84 -18.81
N GLY A 175 -17.51 7.78 -18.27
CA GLY A 175 -16.07 7.57 -18.23
C GLY A 175 -15.35 8.26 -17.07
N ASP A 176 -16.10 8.85 -16.12
CA ASP A 176 -15.55 9.48 -14.92
C ASP A 176 -14.90 8.44 -13.98
N ILE A 177 -15.45 7.22 -13.95
CA ILE A 177 -14.88 6.06 -13.25
C ILE A 177 -14.65 4.96 -14.27
N SER A 178 -13.39 4.53 -14.35
CA SER A 178 -12.99 3.62 -15.43
C SER A 178 -11.85 2.69 -15.04
N GLN A 179 -11.35 2.82 -13.80
CA GLN A 179 -10.26 2.03 -13.27
C GLN A 179 -10.77 1.00 -12.28
N ASN A 180 -9.98 -0.06 -12.12
CA ASN A 180 -10.29 -1.15 -11.21
C ASN A 180 -9.14 -1.39 -10.23
N SER A 181 -9.46 -2.00 -9.11
CA SER A 181 -8.50 -2.34 -8.08
C SER A 181 -8.92 -3.60 -7.35
N PHE A 182 -7.97 -4.22 -6.67
CA PHE A 182 -8.21 -5.39 -5.85
C PHE A 182 -7.40 -5.34 -4.55
N GLY A 183 -8.08 -5.65 -3.45
CA GLY A 183 -7.50 -5.79 -2.12
C GLY A 183 -7.16 -7.25 -1.86
N PHE A 184 -5.91 -7.55 -1.50
CA PHE A 184 -5.43 -8.91 -1.32
C PHE A 184 -4.34 -9.00 -0.26
N ARG A 185 -3.99 -10.23 0.09
CA ARG A 185 -2.79 -10.58 0.84
C ARG A 185 -1.98 -11.56 0.03
N VAL A 186 -0.66 -11.41 0.05
CA VAL A 186 0.24 -12.35 -0.62
C VAL A 186 0.36 -13.63 0.18
N ILE A 187 0.04 -14.75 -0.47
CA ILE A 187 0.23 -16.09 0.09
C ILE A 187 1.56 -16.65 -0.41
N ASN A 188 1.83 -16.49 -1.71
CA ASN A 188 3.07 -16.93 -2.32
C ASN A 188 3.52 -16.03 -3.47
N ASP A 189 4.81 -15.70 -3.51
CA ASP A 189 5.44 -14.91 -4.55
C ASP A 189 6.82 -15.45 -4.92
N LYS A 190 7.33 -14.99 -6.06
CA LYS A 190 8.69 -15.24 -6.54
C LYS A 190 9.37 -13.92 -6.79
N TRP A 191 10.58 -13.80 -6.26
CA TRP A 191 11.42 -12.63 -6.43
C TRP A 191 12.61 -12.96 -7.31
N LYS A 192 12.91 -12.06 -8.24
CA LYS A 192 14.19 -11.99 -8.95
C LYS A 192 14.83 -10.67 -8.56
N VAL A 193 15.74 -10.74 -7.59
CA VAL A 193 16.46 -9.58 -7.08
C VAL A 193 17.53 -9.18 -8.09
N SER A 194 17.63 -7.87 -8.35
CA SER A 194 18.71 -7.31 -9.15
C SER A 194 19.82 -6.80 -8.25
N ASP A 195 21.07 -7.17 -8.55
CA ASP A 195 22.27 -6.64 -7.89
C ASP A 195 22.73 -5.30 -8.49
N ASP A 196 22.20 -4.93 -9.66
CA ASP A 196 22.44 -3.64 -10.29
C ASP A 196 21.48 -2.59 -9.72
N LYS A 197 22.04 -1.51 -9.16
CA LYS A 197 21.30 -0.38 -8.57
C LYS A 197 20.42 0.37 -9.57
N ASN A 198 20.65 0.19 -10.88
CA ASN A 198 19.86 0.83 -11.93
C ASN A 198 18.78 -0.08 -12.52
N ALA A 199 18.70 -1.35 -12.09
CA ALA A 199 17.71 -2.29 -12.57
C ALA A 199 16.71 -2.65 -11.46
N LEU A 200 15.43 -2.61 -11.81
CA LEU A 200 14.36 -2.93 -10.89
C LEU A 200 14.33 -4.43 -10.58
N SER A 201 14.15 -4.76 -9.30
CA SER A 201 13.83 -6.14 -8.91
C SER A 201 12.47 -6.53 -9.48
N GLU A 202 12.26 -7.83 -9.71
CA GLU A 202 11.03 -8.34 -10.29
C GLU A 202 10.30 -9.24 -9.29
N ARG A 203 9.03 -8.92 -9.01
CA ARG A 203 8.14 -9.75 -8.19
C ARG A 203 7.08 -10.39 -9.07
N THR A 204 6.84 -11.68 -8.88
CA THR A 204 5.71 -12.39 -9.48
C THR A 204 4.82 -12.92 -8.37
N LEU A 205 3.59 -12.43 -8.28
CA LEU A 205 2.57 -12.97 -7.39
C LEU A 205 2.06 -14.30 -7.96
N THR A 206 2.17 -15.38 -7.18
CA THR A 206 1.81 -16.74 -7.63
C THR A 206 0.61 -17.33 -6.89
N GLU A 207 0.33 -16.84 -5.69
CA GLU A 207 -0.90 -17.14 -4.94
C GLU A 207 -1.23 -15.94 -4.05
N VAL A 208 -2.48 -15.48 -4.11
CA VAL A 208 -2.98 -14.42 -3.24
C VAL A 208 -4.31 -14.80 -2.61
N LYS A 209 -4.58 -14.22 -1.45
CA LYS A 209 -5.90 -14.24 -0.83
C LYS A 209 -6.59 -12.92 -1.13
N LEU A 210 -7.63 -12.96 -1.93
CA LEU A 210 -8.43 -11.80 -2.31
C LEU A 210 -9.42 -11.47 -1.19
N PHE A 211 -9.66 -10.18 -0.95
CA PHE A 211 -10.65 -9.69 0.00
C PHE A 211 -11.80 -9.01 -0.72
N ASP A 212 -11.48 -8.14 -1.67
CA ASP A 212 -12.43 -7.41 -2.46
C ASP A 212 -11.85 -6.99 -3.82
N VAL A 213 -12.75 -6.67 -4.73
CA VAL A 213 -12.46 -6.00 -5.99
C VAL A 213 -13.29 -4.72 -6.03
N SER A 214 -12.80 -3.67 -6.69
CA SER A 214 -13.46 -2.36 -6.65
C SER A 214 -13.24 -1.55 -7.92
N PRO A 215 -14.28 -0.92 -8.50
CA PRO A 215 -14.12 0.28 -9.30
C PRO A 215 -13.56 1.40 -8.42
N VAL A 216 -12.57 2.13 -8.92
CA VAL A 216 -11.88 3.18 -8.16
C VAL A 216 -11.79 4.48 -8.95
N VAL A 217 -11.87 5.61 -8.24
CA VAL A 217 -11.82 6.96 -8.85
C VAL A 217 -10.39 7.33 -9.27
N PHE A 218 -9.42 7.01 -8.43
CA PHE A 218 -8.02 7.33 -8.68
C PHE A 218 -7.24 6.03 -8.86
N ALA A 219 -6.31 5.99 -9.80
CA ALA A 219 -5.27 4.98 -9.84
C ALA A 219 -3.96 5.63 -9.38
N ALA A 220 -3.33 4.95 -8.42
CA ALA A 220 -2.17 5.31 -7.63
C ALA A 220 -1.85 6.82 -7.49
N TYR A 221 -1.94 7.34 -6.27
CA TYR A 221 -0.91 8.29 -5.85
C TYR A 221 0.42 7.52 -5.82
N PRO A 222 1.45 7.92 -6.61
CA PRO A 222 2.70 7.18 -6.69
C PRO A 222 3.53 7.18 -5.39
N GLN A 223 3.06 7.81 -4.31
CA GLN A 223 3.84 7.97 -3.07
C GLN A 223 3.32 7.19 -1.84
N THR A 224 2.14 6.54 -1.87
CA THR A 224 1.56 6.00 -0.61
C THR A 224 0.77 4.69 -0.71
N THR A 225 0.90 3.91 -1.79
CA THR A 225 0.11 2.66 -1.93
C THR A 225 0.84 1.41 -1.42
N VAL A 226 1.32 1.43 -0.18
CA VAL A 226 1.57 0.23 0.65
C VAL A 226 1.29 0.62 2.10
N LYS A 227 0.03 0.44 2.55
CA LYS A 227 -0.46 0.35 3.94
C LYS A 227 -1.88 0.91 4.07
N VAL A 228 -2.88 0.23 3.51
CA VAL A 228 -4.29 0.54 3.82
C VAL A 228 -4.61 0.22 5.30
N ARG A 229 -3.76 -0.55 5.99
CA ARG A 229 -3.91 -0.85 7.42
C ARG A 229 -3.17 0.06 8.41
N SER A 230 -2.30 0.96 7.95
CA SER A 230 -1.60 1.89 8.85
C SER A 230 -2.30 3.25 8.97
N LEU A 231 -2.98 3.71 7.91
CA LEU A 231 -3.65 5.02 7.91
C LEU A 231 -4.93 5.04 8.76
N LEU A 232 -5.64 3.92 8.87
CA LEU A 232 -6.81 3.80 9.77
C LEU A 232 -6.44 3.69 11.26
N LYS A 233 -5.16 3.43 11.57
CA LYS A 233 -4.66 3.35 12.96
C LYS A 233 -4.01 4.65 13.43
N SER A 234 -3.76 5.59 12.52
CA SER A 234 -3.14 6.90 12.82
C SER A 234 -4.13 8.06 12.76
N ILE A 235 -5.41 7.80 12.50
CA ILE A 235 -6.48 8.75 12.81
C ILE A 235 -6.95 8.42 14.23
N ASP A 236 -6.06 8.64 15.19
CA ASP A 236 -6.51 9.02 16.53
C ASP A 236 -7.11 10.42 16.36
N TYR A 237 -8.42 10.43 16.14
CA TYR A 237 -9.23 11.62 16.34
C TYR A 237 -9.10 11.98 17.81
N ASP A 238 -8.47 13.12 18.08
CA ASP A 238 -8.36 13.74 19.39
C ASP A 238 -9.51 14.77 19.52
N PRO A 239 -10.63 14.44 20.19
CA PRO A 239 -11.64 15.44 20.49
C PRO A 239 -11.23 16.21 21.75
N ASP A 240 -10.59 17.35 21.54
CA ASP A 240 -10.62 18.49 22.46
C ASP A 240 -11.03 19.77 21.71
#